data_AF-A0A920H5V7-F1
#
_entry.id   AF-A0A920H5V7-F1
#
_cell.length_a   1.000
_cell.length_b   1.000
_cell.length_c   1.000
_cell.angle_alpha   90.00
_cell.angle_beta   90.00
_cell.angle_gamma   90.00
#
_symmetry.space_group_name_H-M   'P 1'
#
loop_
_entity.id
_entity.type
_entity.pdbx_description
1 polymer ?
#
loop_
_entity_poly.entity_id
_entity_poly.type
_entity_poly.pdbx_seq_one_letter_code
_entity_poly.pdbx_strand_id
1 'polypeptide(L)' 'MLKTHGLNKEGLKRNNFSPEIINALHKAYKLIFRTSNNPANTSELESLSKEFKEVNYLLRFIDESSRGVIQSFEK' A
#
# COMPACT_ATOMS: atom_id res chain seq x y z
N MET A 1 5.77 12.61 -16.64
CA MET A 1 6.33 11.58 -15.73
C MET A 1 5.17 10.94 -14.99
N LEU A 2 5.06 9.62 -15.00
CA LEU A 2 3.98 8.90 -14.29
C LEU A 2 4.26 8.92 -12.78
N LYS A 3 3.23 9.15 -11.96
CA LYS A 3 3.31 9.18 -10.50
C LYS A 3 2.07 8.54 -9.88
N THR A 4 2.17 8.12 -8.63
CA THR A 4 1.01 7.61 -7.88
C THR A 4 0.17 8.79 -7.36
N HIS A 5 -1.16 8.65 -7.40
CA HIS A 5 -2.11 9.70 -7.00
C HIS A 5 -2.90 9.36 -5.73
N GLY A 6 -2.46 8.36 -4.97
CA GLY A 6 -3.16 7.86 -3.79
C GLY A 6 -3.90 6.54 -4.04
N LEU A 7 -4.52 6.02 -2.98
CA LEU A 7 -5.36 4.83 -3.02
C LEU A 7 -6.75 5.18 -3.60
N ASN A 8 -7.28 4.33 -4.49
CA ASN A 8 -8.64 4.44 -5.02
C ASN A 8 -9.70 4.04 -3.98
N LYS A 9 -9.89 4.87 -2.95
CA LYS A 9 -10.83 4.62 -1.85
C LYS A 9 -12.27 4.48 -2.33
N GLU A 10 -12.70 5.33 -3.25
CA GLU A 10 -14.07 5.29 -3.78
C GLU A 10 -14.34 3.99 -4.55
N GLY A 11 -13.37 3.51 -5.32
CA GLY A 11 -13.45 2.19 -5.96
C GLY A 11 -13.58 1.06 -4.94
N LEU A 12 -12.79 1.09 -3.86
CA LEU A 12 -12.88 0.08 -2.79
C LEU A 12 -14.24 0.13 -2.07
N LYS A 13 -14.75 1.33 -1.75
CA LYS A 13 -16.09 1.49 -1.15
C LYS A 13 -17.18 0.94 -2.04
N ARG A 14 -17.16 1.23 -3.34
CA ARG A 14 -18.13 0.67 -4.31
C ARG A 14 -18.07 -0.85 -4.42
N ASN A 15 -16.95 -1.47 -4.06
CA ASN A 15 -16.77 -2.92 -4.02
C ASN A 15 -16.97 -3.51 -2.61
N ASN A 16 -17.61 -2.79 -1.69
CA ASN A 16 -17.97 -3.25 -0.34
C ASN A 16 -16.78 -3.65 0.55
N PHE A 17 -15.59 -3.07 0.33
CA PHE A 17 -14.48 -3.24 1.26
C PHE A 17 -14.82 -2.54 2.58
N SER A 18 -14.49 -3.19 3.71
CA SER A 18 -14.74 -2.59 5.02
C SER A 18 -13.89 -1.33 5.22
N PRO A 19 -14.37 -0.36 6.04
CA PRO A 19 -13.58 0.82 6.38
C PRO A 19 -12.20 0.48 6.97
N GLU A 20 -12.11 -0.59 7.75
CA GLU A 20 -10.87 -1.12 8.34
C GLU A 20 -9.87 -1.54 7.27
N ILE A 21 -10.30 -2.33 6.28
CA ILE A 21 -9.44 -2.77 5.18
C ILE A 21 -8.99 -1.56 4.34
N ILE A 22 -9.89 -0.62 4.04
CA ILE A 22 -9.55 0.59 3.29
C ILE A 22 -8.49 1.42 4.04
N ASN A 23 -8.61 1.53 5.36
CA ASN A 23 -7.65 2.23 6.20
C ASN A 23 -6.30 1.50 6.26
N ALA A 24 -6.30 0.17 6.39
CA ALA A 24 -5.09 -0.64 6.37
C ALA A 24 -4.33 -0.50 5.03
N LEU A 25 -5.04 -0.62 3.91
CA LEU A 25 -4.48 -0.41 2.57
C LEU A 25 -3.94 1.01 2.38
N HIS A 26 -4.66 2.01 2.89
CA HIS A 26 -4.23 3.41 2.80
C HIS A 26 -2.97 3.67 3.63
N LYS A 27 -2.85 3.05 4.80
CA LYS A 27 -1.66 3.12 5.65
C LYS A 27 -0.47 2.43 4.99
N ALA A 28 -0.66 1.21 4.50
CA ALA A 28 0.36 0.48 3.75
C ALA A 28 0.86 1.27 2.54
N TYR A 29 -0.06 1.84 1.74
CA TYR A 29 0.28 2.71 0.62
C TYR A 29 1.19 3.88 1.02
N LYS A 30 0.90 4.56 2.14
CA LYS A 30 1.74 5.66 2.63
C LYS A 30 3.14 5.18 3.03
N LEU A 31 3.22 4.06 3.75
CA LEU A 31 4.49 3.47 4.20
C LEU A 31 5.38 3.05 3.03
N ILE A 32 4.79 2.64 1.91
CA ILE A 32 5.52 2.18 0.73
C ILE A 32 5.95 3.36 -0.16
N PHE A 33 5.04 4.31 -0.42
CA PHE A 33 5.22 5.29 -1.49
C PHE A 33 5.44 6.74 -1.03
N ARG A 34 5.21 7.06 0.25
CA ARG A 34 5.22 8.46 0.74
C ARG A 34 6.11 8.72 1.96
N THR A 35 6.62 7.69 2.61
CA THR A 35 7.56 7.84 3.71
C THR A 35 8.98 7.55 3.24
N SER A 36 9.94 8.28 3.80
CA SER A 36 11.36 7.94 3.68
C SER A 36 11.61 6.49 4.11
N ASN A 37 12.59 5.84 3.52
CA ASN A 37 12.90 4.42 3.74
C ASN A 37 13.35 4.19 5.19
N ASN A 38 12.39 4.00 6.10
CA ASN A 38 12.60 3.81 7.53
C ASN A 38 12.38 2.34 7.88
N PRO A 39 13.32 1.68 8.56
CA PRO A 39 13.18 0.29 9.00
C PRO A 39 11.89 0.01 9.80
N ALA A 40 11.39 0.99 10.55
CA ALA A 40 10.14 0.85 11.31
C ALA A 40 8.92 0.59 10.41
N ASN A 41 8.94 1.07 9.16
CA ASN A 41 7.87 0.84 8.19
C ASN A 41 7.73 -0.65 7.87
N THR A 42 8.83 -1.41 7.86
CA THR A 42 8.82 -2.84 7.52
C THR A 42 8.07 -3.65 8.57
N SER A 43 8.34 -3.42 9.86
CA SER A 43 7.64 -4.13 10.95
C SER A 43 6.14 -3.81 10.98
N GLU A 44 5.79 -2.56 10.66
CA GLU A 44 4.39 -2.13 10.59
C GLU A 44 3.66 -2.74 9.38
N LEU A 45 4.29 -2.76 8.22
CA LEU A 45 3.78 -3.44 7.02
C LEU A 45 3.60 -4.94 7.25
N GLU A 46 4.55 -5.57 7.93
CA GLU A 46 4.45 -7.00 8.27
C GLU A 46 3.24 -7.26 9.18
N SER A 47 3.06 -6.43 10.22
CA SER A 47 1.92 -6.52 11.14
C SER A 47 0.59 -6.36 10.41
N LEU A 48 0.47 -5.33 9.56
CA LEU A 48 -0.72 -5.09 8.74
C LEU A 48 -0.97 -6.24 7.76
N SER A 49 0.07 -6.86 7.21
CA SER A 49 -0.08 -7.98 6.26
C SER A 49 -0.57 -9.26 6.94
N LYS A 50 -0.28 -9.46 8.23
CA LYS A 50 -0.78 -10.60 9.02
C LYS A 50 -2.26 -10.43 9.39
N GLU A 51 -2.69 -9.20 9.60
CA GLU A 51 -4.08 -8.87 9.98
C GLU A 51 -5.00 -8.75 8.76
N PHE A 52 -4.51 -8.16 7.67
CA PHE A 52 -5.30 -7.87 6.46
C PHE A 52 -4.71 -8.58 5.23
N LYS A 53 -5.42 -9.58 4.72
CA LYS A 53 -5.02 -10.32 3.50
C LYS A 53 -4.86 -9.41 2.28
N GLU A 54 -5.59 -8.31 2.21
CA GLU A 54 -5.51 -7.32 1.13
C GLU A 54 -4.18 -6.56 1.16
N VAL A 55 -3.65 -6.30 2.36
CA VAL A 55 -2.32 -5.70 2.53
C VAL A 55 -1.25 -6.71 2.15
N ASN A 56 -1.39 -7.98 2.54
CA ASN A 56 -0.49 -9.04 2.10
C ASN A 56 -0.46 -9.17 0.57
N TYR A 57 -1.64 -9.16 -0.08
CA TYR A 57 -1.75 -9.18 -1.53
C TYR A 57 -1.01 -8.00 -2.18
N LEU A 58 -1.17 -6.79 -1.63
CA LEU A 58 -0.45 -5.60 -2.14
C LEU A 58 1.07 -5.77 -2.04
N LEU A 59 1.58 -6.27 -0.91
CA LEU A 59 3.02 -6.49 -0.73
C LEU A 59 3.55 -7.54 -1.70
N ARG A 60 2.82 -8.65 -1.84
CA ARG A 60 3.16 -9.72 -2.77
C ARG A 60 3.18 -9.23 -4.23
N PHE A 61 2.20 -8.42 -4.64
CA PHE A 61 2.18 -7.82 -5.97
C PHE A 61 3.44 -6.97 -6.25
N ILE A 62 3.90 -6.21 -5.25
CA ILE A 62 5.10 -5.38 -5.39
C ILE A 62 6.35 -6.27 -5.51
N ASP A 63 6.45 -7.30 -4.67
CA ASP A 63 7.58 -8.24 -4.64
C ASP A 63 7.69 -9.07 -5.92
N GLU A 64 6.57 -9.55 -6.46
CA GLU A 64 6.51 -10.34 -7.70
C GLU A 64 6.71 -9.47 -8.97
N SER A 65 6.77 -8.14 -8.85
CA SER A 65 6.90 -7.27 -10.01
C SER A 65 8.31 -7.26 -10.58
N SER A 66 8.50 -7.97 -11.71
CA SER A 66 9.76 -7.98 -12.47
C SER A 66 10.21 -6.63 -13.01
N ARG A 67 9.29 -5.67 -13.18
CA ARG A 67 9.57 -4.32 -13.67
C ARG A 67 9.66 -3.28 -12.56
N GLY A 68 9.50 -3.70 -11.31
CA GLY A 68 9.27 -2.81 -10.18
C GLY A 68 7.90 -2.13 -10.24
N VAL A 69 7.68 -1.18 -9.33
CA VAL A 69 6.45 -0.39 -9.26
C VAL A 69 6.77 1.10 -9.45
N ILE A 70 5.79 1.85 -9.96
CA ILE A 70 5.93 3.30 -10.11
C ILE A 70 6.12 3.91 -8.73
N GLN A 71 7.25 4.58 -8.54
CA GLN A 71 7.54 5.32 -7.32
C GLN A 71 7.08 6.76 -7.47
N SER A 72 6.50 7.32 -6.42
CA SER A 72 6.28 8.76 -6.33
C SER A 72 7.51 9.41 -5.73
N PHE A 73 8.37 9.94 -6.59
CA PHE A 73 9.34 10.95 -6.17
C PHE A 73 8.56 12.27 -5.98
N GLU A 74 8.12 12.56 -4.76
CA GLU A 74 7.96 13.95 -4.34
C GLU A 74 9.36 14.44 -3.98
N LYS A 75 9.84 15.45 -4.71
CA LYS A 75 11.08 16.17 -4.41
C LYS A 75 10.78 17.23 -3.37
#